data_AF-A0A7Z9HE08-F1
#
_entry.id   AF-A0A7Z9HE08-F1
#
_cell.length_a   1.000
_cell.length_b   1.000
_cell.length_c   1.000
_cell.angle_alpha   90.00
_cell.angle_beta   90.00
_cell.angle_gamma   90.00
#
_symmetry.space_group_name_H-M   'P 1'
#
loop_
_entity.id
_entity.type
_entity.pdbx_description
1 polymer ?
#
loop_
_entity_poly.entity_id
_entity_poly.type
_entity_poly.pdbx_seq_one_letter_code
_entity_poly.pdbx_strand_id
1 'polypeptide(L)'
;MFFVTSFIFGCSFHYDQGLQLEQEERWAEAAIEYRIALVENPEDTDIREALKRMNIHVAQENFEMYQQYLKQREYHKAYRRLEAALSQNPELVEAYSEMRHWWHLLITGKVDLEFNRFSSNLRLAEEMILQVRINTPNRKLLTGNISSETGIFFLEDVVYRTQPKQLAEYTINSIGLKIKHKSSLGYVRNEFKKFINFRELFPLQVRGSIKNINLKTPQNILDHRTSLLNEGENSTAWHPPRLVSYELQFDGDDIRVKSDMNHSEFAPSILYLNNSGRRANIDFGVYQLQMNGSGRKWSIKRKTYRTSKDDYFYVLSSNISLNRYFYYDRVFRFIQ
;
A
#
# COMPACT_ATOMS: atom_id res chain seq x y z
N MET A 1 29.04 54.35 -39.64
CA MET A 1 28.30 54.20 -38.36
C MET A 1 28.18 52.70 -38.12
N PHE A 2 29.10 52.13 -37.35
CA PHE A 2 29.09 50.69 -37.04
C PHE A 2 28.04 50.44 -35.95
N PHE A 3 26.93 49.80 -36.31
CA PHE A 3 26.03 49.20 -35.33
C PHE A 3 26.67 47.92 -34.84
N VAL A 4 27.34 48.00 -33.68
CA VAL A 4 27.69 46.81 -32.90
C VAL A 4 26.42 46.39 -32.19
N THR A 5 25.68 45.45 -32.79
CA THR A 5 24.67 44.68 -32.08
C THR A 5 25.40 43.75 -31.13
N SER A 6 25.62 44.22 -29.89
CA SER A 6 26.02 43.35 -28.79
C SER A 6 24.91 42.33 -28.56
N PHE A 7 25.08 41.14 -29.11
CA PHE A 7 24.42 39.94 -28.62
C PHE A 7 24.93 39.72 -27.19
N ILE A 8 24.14 40.14 -26.21
CA ILE A 8 24.31 39.66 -24.85
C ILE A 8 23.86 38.20 -24.91
N PHE A 9 24.81 37.29 -25.04
CA PHE A 9 24.60 35.88 -24.68
C PHE A 9 24.14 35.90 -23.22
N GLY A 10 22.85 35.73 -22.99
CA GLY A 10 22.28 35.78 -21.65
C GLY A 10 22.82 34.60 -20.85
N CYS A 11 23.79 34.85 -19.96
CA CYS A 11 24.12 33.96 -18.86
C CYS A 11 22.81 33.63 -18.12
N SER A 12 22.46 32.35 -18.05
CA SER A 12 21.33 31.92 -17.20
C SER A 12 21.75 32.10 -15.76
N PHE A 13 21.07 32.99 -15.04
CA PHE A 13 21.30 33.22 -13.60
C PHE A 13 21.28 31.91 -12.81
N HIS A 14 20.34 31.02 -13.14
CA HIS A 14 20.21 29.70 -12.51
C HIS A 14 21.38 28.77 -12.85
N TYR A 15 21.95 28.86 -14.04
CA TYR A 15 23.17 28.11 -14.37
C TYR A 15 24.37 28.58 -13.55
N ASP A 16 24.58 29.90 -13.44
CA ASP A 16 25.69 30.47 -12.66
C ASP A 16 25.55 30.14 -11.16
N GLN A 17 24.32 30.20 -10.62
CA GLN A 17 24.04 29.80 -9.24
C GLN A 17 24.28 28.28 -9.05
N GLY A 18 23.90 27.46 -10.02
CA GLY A 18 24.18 26.02 -10.03
C GLY A 18 25.68 25.72 -9.97
N LEU A 19 26.49 26.46 -10.73
CA LEU A 19 27.96 26.34 -10.70
C LEU A 19 28.55 26.69 -9.33
N GLN A 20 28.04 27.74 -8.68
CA GLN A 20 28.48 28.09 -7.33
C GLN A 20 28.13 26.99 -6.32
N LEU A 21 26.90 26.49 -6.35
CA LEU A 21 26.45 25.41 -5.46
C LEU A 21 27.21 24.10 -5.68
N GLU A 22 27.57 23.81 -6.94
CA GLU A 22 28.42 22.68 -7.30
C GLU A 22 29.82 22.80 -6.68
N GLN A 23 30.41 24.00 -6.66
CA GLN A 23 31.69 24.25 -5.98
C GLN A 23 31.60 24.11 -4.45
N GLU A 24 30.43 24.40 -3.88
CA GLU A 24 30.13 24.22 -2.45
C GLU A 24 29.76 22.77 -2.08
N GLU A 25 29.80 21.84 -3.03
CA GLU A 25 29.37 20.43 -2.85
C GLU A 25 27.89 20.26 -2.45
N ARG A 26 27.05 21.27 -2.72
CA ARG A 26 25.62 21.26 -2.43
C ARG A 26 24.83 20.65 -3.59
N TRP A 27 25.12 19.38 -3.87
CA TRP A 27 24.71 18.68 -5.10
C TRP A 27 23.20 18.75 -5.38
N ALA A 28 22.37 18.53 -4.35
CA ALA A 28 20.92 18.53 -4.50
C ALA A 28 20.38 19.90 -4.90
N GLU A 29 20.98 20.97 -4.36
CA GLU A 29 20.59 22.34 -4.66
C GLU A 29 21.10 22.75 -6.03
N ALA A 30 22.34 22.40 -6.37
CA ALA A 30 22.89 22.60 -7.72
C ALA A 30 22.03 21.90 -8.80
N ALA A 31 21.60 20.66 -8.56
CA ALA A 31 20.72 19.93 -9.47
C ALA A 31 19.34 20.59 -9.64
N ILE A 32 18.82 21.25 -8.60
CA ILE A 32 17.57 22.02 -8.69
C ILE A 32 17.78 23.23 -9.59
N GLU A 33 18.83 24.02 -9.36
CA GLU A 33 19.13 25.21 -10.16
C GLU A 33 19.38 24.86 -11.64
N TYR A 34 20.17 23.83 -11.93
CA TYR A 34 20.37 23.36 -13.31
C TYR A 34 19.08 22.85 -13.96
N ARG A 35 18.15 22.27 -13.18
CA ARG A 35 16.85 21.86 -13.72
C ARG A 35 15.99 23.07 -14.07
N ILE A 36 16.04 24.13 -13.27
CA ILE A 36 15.34 25.39 -13.58
C ILE A 36 15.93 26.00 -14.86
N ALA A 37 17.26 26.10 -14.93
CA ALA A 37 17.97 26.60 -16.11
C ALA A 37 17.64 25.79 -17.39
N LEU A 38 17.50 24.46 -17.27
CA LEU A 38 17.15 23.60 -18.41
C LEU A 38 15.71 23.81 -18.88
N VAL A 39 14.79 24.16 -17.99
CA VAL A 39 13.40 24.51 -18.38
C VAL A 39 13.38 25.81 -19.18
N GLU A 40 14.24 26.77 -18.83
CA GLU A 40 14.38 28.04 -19.56
C GLU A 40 15.03 27.84 -20.93
N ASN A 41 16.08 27.00 -21.01
CA ASN A 41 16.83 26.70 -22.23
C ASN A 41 16.98 25.18 -22.48
N PRO A 42 15.95 24.50 -23.02
CA PRO A 42 15.94 23.03 -23.13
C PRO A 42 16.98 22.41 -24.06
N GLU A 43 17.44 23.18 -25.05
CA GLU A 43 18.41 22.74 -26.07
C GLU A 43 19.86 22.99 -25.66
N ASP A 44 20.10 23.61 -24.50
CA ASP A 44 21.45 23.87 -23.99
C ASP A 44 22.11 22.57 -23.52
N THR A 45 23.19 22.19 -24.21
CA THR A 45 23.92 20.96 -23.92
C THR A 45 24.71 21.05 -22.62
N ASP A 46 25.25 22.22 -22.29
CA ASP A 46 26.11 22.43 -21.12
C ASP A 46 25.28 22.32 -19.84
N ILE A 47 24.08 22.91 -19.83
CA ILE A 47 23.11 22.78 -18.73
C ILE A 47 22.69 21.31 -18.56
N ARG A 48 22.44 20.60 -19.67
CA ARG A 48 22.04 19.19 -19.64
C ARG A 48 23.14 18.29 -19.08
N GLU A 49 24.38 18.54 -19.47
CA GLU A 49 25.55 17.80 -18.96
C GLU A 49 25.82 18.13 -17.48
N ALA A 50 25.71 19.40 -17.08
CA ALA A 50 25.83 19.81 -15.69
C ALA A 50 24.77 19.14 -14.80
N LEU A 51 23.50 19.15 -15.23
CA LEU A 51 22.42 18.47 -14.53
C LEU A 51 22.66 16.96 -14.45
N LYS A 52 23.12 16.31 -15.53
CA LYS A 52 23.43 14.89 -15.54
C LYS A 52 24.54 14.55 -14.53
N ARG A 53 25.62 15.34 -14.51
CA ARG A 53 26.73 15.19 -13.57
C ARG A 53 26.24 15.34 -12.12
N MET A 54 25.46 16.37 -11.81
CA MET A 54 24.93 16.56 -10.46
C MET A 54 24.00 15.42 -10.03
N ASN A 55 23.11 14.96 -10.91
CA ASN A 55 22.21 13.85 -10.59
C ASN A 55 22.95 12.56 -10.18
N ILE A 56 24.19 12.33 -10.68
CA ILE A 56 25.01 11.19 -10.23
C ILE A 56 25.36 11.34 -8.74
N HIS A 57 25.79 12.53 -8.31
CA HIS A 57 26.12 12.79 -6.91
C HIS A 57 24.89 12.73 -6.01
N VAL A 58 23.78 13.37 -6.40
CA VAL A 58 22.54 13.34 -5.60
C VAL A 58 21.96 11.93 -5.50
N ALA A 59 22.13 11.11 -6.55
CA ALA A 59 21.72 9.71 -6.50
C ALA A 59 22.52 8.93 -5.46
N GLN A 60 23.83 9.18 -5.38
CA GLN A 60 24.71 8.55 -4.41
C GLN A 60 24.34 8.97 -2.97
N GLU A 61 24.10 10.25 -2.71
CA GLU A 61 23.63 10.73 -1.40
C GLU A 61 22.30 10.08 -0.99
N ASN A 62 21.34 10.01 -1.93
CA ASN A 62 20.08 9.34 -1.69
C ASN A 62 20.29 7.85 -1.38
N PHE A 63 21.22 7.18 -2.06
CA PHE A 63 21.53 5.78 -1.79
C PHE A 63 22.19 5.56 -0.42
N GLU A 64 23.03 6.49 0.03
CA GLU A 64 23.60 6.46 1.38
C GLU A 64 22.54 6.66 2.46
N MET A 65 21.64 7.63 2.28
CA MET A 65 20.49 7.82 3.16
C MET A 65 19.57 6.59 3.18
N TYR A 66 19.37 5.94 2.02
CA TYR A 66 18.67 4.66 1.93
C TYR A 66 19.28 3.62 2.86
N GLN A 67 20.60 3.42 2.79
CA GLN A 67 21.29 2.45 3.64
C GLN A 67 21.15 2.78 5.13
N GLN A 68 21.18 4.06 5.49
CA GLN A 68 20.97 4.50 6.88
C GLN A 68 19.56 4.17 7.37
N TYR A 69 18.52 4.55 6.62
CA TYR A 69 17.13 4.22 6.99
C TYR A 69 16.86 2.72 7.00
N LEU A 70 17.50 1.96 6.12
CA LEU A 70 17.40 0.51 6.10
C LEU A 70 17.94 -0.11 7.40
N LYS A 71 19.10 0.35 7.88
CA LYS A 71 19.67 -0.06 9.18
C LYS A 71 18.75 0.28 10.36
N GLN A 72 18.04 1.40 10.27
CA GLN A 72 17.05 1.84 11.27
C GLN A 72 15.69 1.13 11.15
N ARG A 73 15.50 0.26 10.15
CA ARG A 73 14.21 -0.43 9.84
C ARG A 73 13.08 0.54 9.48
N GLU A 74 13.43 1.72 9.00
CA GLU A 74 12.51 2.74 8.49
C GLU A 74 12.18 2.48 7.02
N TYR A 75 11.56 1.32 6.74
CA TYR A 75 11.45 0.77 5.39
C TYR A 75 10.80 1.71 4.37
N HIS A 76 9.74 2.44 4.75
CA HIS A 76 9.09 3.38 3.83
C HIS A 76 10.03 4.54 3.46
N LYS A 77 10.76 5.09 4.45
CA LYS A 77 11.74 6.17 4.20
C LYS A 77 12.91 5.66 3.36
N ALA A 78 13.41 4.46 3.66
CA ALA A 78 14.45 3.82 2.89
C ALA A 78 14.01 3.66 1.43
N TYR A 79 12.87 3.02 1.18
CA TYR A 79 12.36 2.79 -0.16
C TYR A 79 12.23 4.08 -0.99
N ARG A 80 11.69 5.15 -0.39
CA ARG A 80 11.59 6.47 -1.05
C ARG A 80 12.93 7.05 -1.46
N ARG A 81 13.97 6.86 -0.64
CA ARG A 81 15.34 7.28 -0.97
C ARG A 81 15.95 6.43 -2.09
N LEU A 82 15.66 5.13 -2.12
CA LEU A 82 16.07 4.26 -3.20
C LEU A 82 15.41 4.63 -4.53
N GLU A 83 14.10 4.92 -4.53
CA GLU A 83 13.39 5.44 -5.71
C GLU A 83 14.00 6.75 -6.20
N ALA A 84 14.29 7.69 -5.28
CA ALA A 84 14.91 8.97 -5.63
C ALA A 84 16.30 8.78 -6.26
N ALA A 85 17.12 7.88 -5.72
CA ALA A 85 18.43 7.55 -6.28
C ALA A 85 18.31 7.04 -7.73
N LEU A 86 17.43 6.07 -7.98
CA LEU A 86 17.22 5.52 -9.32
C LEU A 86 16.55 6.49 -10.29
N SER A 87 15.72 7.41 -9.79
CA SER A 87 15.13 8.47 -10.61
C SER A 87 16.18 9.47 -11.10
N GLN A 88 17.25 9.69 -10.33
CA GLN A 88 18.33 10.62 -10.67
C GLN A 88 19.42 9.93 -11.49
N ASN A 89 19.80 8.72 -11.11
CA ASN A 89 20.75 7.89 -11.85
C ASN A 89 20.21 6.45 -12.01
N PRO A 90 19.51 6.16 -13.12
CA PRO A 90 19.00 4.82 -13.41
C PRO A 90 20.10 3.76 -13.57
N GLU A 91 21.34 4.18 -13.85
CA GLU A 91 22.50 3.31 -14.07
C GLU A 91 23.25 2.96 -12.77
N LEU A 92 22.81 3.47 -11.61
CA LEU A 92 23.41 3.15 -10.32
C LEU A 92 23.18 1.67 -9.96
N VAL A 93 24.20 0.84 -10.23
CA VAL A 93 24.13 -0.63 -10.18
C VAL A 93 23.71 -1.15 -8.81
N GLU A 94 24.24 -0.57 -7.74
CA GLU A 94 23.96 -0.94 -6.36
C GLU A 94 22.50 -0.68 -6.00
N ALA A 95 21.96 0.47 -6.39
CA ALA A 95 20.57 0.82 -6.17
C ALA A 95 19.63 -0.10 -6.97
N TYR A 96 19.99 -0.41 -8.22
CA TYR A 96 19.21 -1.32 -9.06
C TYR A 96 19.19 -2.75 -8.51
N SER A 97 20.33 -3.22 -8.00
CA SER A 97 20.42 -4.51 -7.31
C SER A 97 19.55 -4.55 -6.05
N GLU A 98 19.59 -3.48 -5.25
CA GLU A 98 18.80 -3.39 -4.01
C GLU A 98 17.29 -3.36 -4.27
N MET A 99 16.83 -2.73 -5.36
CA MET A 99 15.40 -2.67 -5.73
C MET A 99 14.75 -4.06 -5.85
N ARG A 100 15.51 -5.09 -6.25
CA ARG A 100 15.01 -6.47 -6.43
C ARG A 100 14.61 -7.18 -5.13
N HIS A 101 15.00 -6.61 -3.98
CA HIS A 101 14.70 -7.13 -2.65
C HIS A 101 13.40 -6.55 -2.05
N TRP A 102 12.83 -5.54 -2.70
CA TRP A 102 11.62 -4.87 -2.24
C TRP A 102 10.38 -5.50 -2.87
N TRP A 103 9.38 -5.77 -2.04
CA TRP A 103 8.04 -6.13 -2.49
C TRP A 103 7.11 -4.95 -2.36
N HIS A 104 6.29 -4.75 -3.39
CA HIS A 104 5.18 -3.83 -3.37
C HIS A 104 3.89 -4.59 -3.13
N LEU A 105 3.12 -4.13 -2.15
CA LEU A 105 1.89 -4.79 -1.75
C LEU A 105 0.72 -3.87 -2.04
N LEU A 106 -0.34 -4.44 -2.60
CA LEU A 106 -1.66 -3.84 -2.63
C LEU A 106 -2.55 -4.64 -1.69
N ILE A 107 -3.08 -3.99 -0.66
CA ILE A 107 -3.99 -4.59 0.30
C ILE A 107 -5.38 -4.08 -0.01
N THR A 108 -6.35 -4.97 -0.21
CA THR A 108 -7.68 -4.60 -0.70
C THR A 108 -8.80 -5.29 0.07
N GLY A 109 -9.98 -4.70 0.02
CA GLY A 109 -11.21 -5.31 0.51
C GLY A 109 -12.39 -4.38 0.30
N LYS A 110 -13.58 -4.86 0.65
CA LYS A 110 -14.81 -4.05 0.66
C LYS A 110 -15.57 -4.27 1.95
N VAL A 111 -16.26 -3.25 2.43
CA VAL A 111 -17.12 -3.28 3.60
C VAL A 111 -18.51 -2.82 3.22
N ASP A 112 -19.49 -3.72 3.32
CA ASP A 112 -20.92 -3.42 3.23
C ASP A 112 -21.49 -3.26 4.64
N LEU A 113 -22.08 -2.11 4.94
CA LEU A 113 -22.70 -1.80 6.23
C LEU A 113 -24.21 -2.03 6.17
N GLU A 114 -24.73 -2.91 7.02
CA GLU A 114 -26.17 -3.19 7.14
C GLU A 114 -26.66 -2.77 8.54
N PHE A 115 -27.49 -1.73 8.61
CA PHE A 115 -28.07 -1.26 9.87
C PHE A 115 -29.48 -0.66 9.67
N ASN A 116 -30.41 -0.98 10.59
CA ASN A 116 -31.79 -0.48 10.54
C ASN A 116 -31.96 0.90 11.19
N ARG A 117 -31.14 1.24 12.20
CA ARG A 117 -31.11 2.55 12.87
C ARG A 117 -29.72 2.80 13.45
N PHE A 118 -29.10 3.93 13.17
CA PHE A 118 -27.84 4.32 13.82
C PHE A 118 -28.13 4.96 15.18
N SER A 119 -28.23 4.17 16.24
CA SER A 119 -28.53 4.66 17.60
C SER A 119 -27.28 5.20 18.29
N SER A 120 -26.62 6.20 17.70
CA SER A 120 -25.62 6.96 18.43
C SER A 120 -25.92 8.44 18.33
N ASN A 121 -25.85 9.12 19.49
CA ASN A 121 -25.80 10.57 19.57
C ASN A 121 -24.46 11.02 18.95
N LEU A 122 -24.38 11.03 17.62
CA LEU A 122 -23.32 11.73 16.91
C LEU A 122 -23.57 13.21 17.13
N ARG A 123 -22.91 13.79 18.14
CA ARG A 123 -22.76 15.25 18.22
C ARG A 123 -22.21 15.74 16.89
N LEU A 124 -22.63 16.93 16.44
CA LEU A 124 -22.10 17.59 15.24
C LEU A 124 -20.59 17.39 15.15
N ALA A 125 -20.18 16.57 14.19
CA ALA A 125 -18.78 16.28 13.90
C ALA A 125 -18.39 17.08 12.66
N GLU A 126 -17.15 17.55 12.62
CA GLU A 126 -16.64 18.23 11.42
C GLU A 126 -16.37 17.24 10.30
N GLU A 127 -15.90 16.05 10.65
CA GLU A 127 -15.48 15.05 9.68
C GLU A 127 -15.72 13.64 10.24
N MET A 128 -16.24 12.76 9.39
CA MET A 128 -16.47 11.36 9.68
C MET A 128 -15.92 10.52 8.52
N ILE A 129 -14.93 9.67 8.81
CA ILE A 129 -14.26 8.84 7.80
C ILE A 129 -14.32 7.39 8.24
N LEU A 130 -14.91 6.53 7.41
CA LEU A 130 -14.80 5.09 7.61
C LEU A 130 -13.37 4.64 7.36
N GLN A 131 -12.82 3.85 8.27
CA GLN A 131 -11.44 3.39 8.17
C GLN A 131 -11.33 1.90 8.50
N VAL A 132 -10.40 1.26 7.79
CA VAL A 132 -9.87 -0.05 8.13
C VAL A 132 -8.46 0.13 8.68
N ARG A 133 -8.07 -0.71 9.64
CA ARG A 133 -6.71 -0.84 10.11
C ARG A 133 -6.23 -2.26 9.92
N ILE A 134 -5.00 -2.42 9.45
CA ILE A 134 -4.40 -3.70 9.08
C ILE A 134 -3.14 -3.93 9.92
N ASN A 135 -3.06 -5.09 10.59
CA ASN A 135 -1.82 -5.54 11.20
C ASN A 135 -0.89 -6.02 10.09
N THR A 136 0.35 -5.54 10.12
CA THR A 136 1.42 -6.01 9.24
C THR A 136 2.27 -7.06 9.97
N PRO A 137 3.01 -7.94 9.26
CA PRO A 137 3.89 -8.94 9.87
C PRO A 137 4.99 -8.33 10.75
N ASN A 138 5.37 -7.06 10.49
CA ASN A 138 6.41 -6.36 11.25
C ASN A 138 5.86 -5.54 12.44
N ARG A 139 4.61 -5.80 12.85
CA ARG A 139 3.91 -5.14 13.97
C ARG A 139 3.61 -3.66 13.77
N LYS A 140 3.70 -3.14 12.53
CA LYS A 140 3.14 -1.84 12.18
C LYS A 140 1.64 -1.96 11.93
N LEU A 141 0.94 -0.86 12.14
CA LEU A 141 -0.49 -0.74 11.89
C LEU A 141 -0.70 0.18 10.68
N LEU A 142 -1.19 -0.37 9.58
CA LEU A 142 -1.61 0.44 8.43
C LEU A 142 -3.03 0.93 8.67
N THR A 143 -3.34 2.14 8.21
CA THR A 143 -4.68 2.72 8.28
C THR A 143 -5.09 3.17 6.89
N GLY A 144 -6.25 2.69 6.44
CA GLY A 144 -6.81 2.98 5.12
C GLY A 144 -8.20 3.55 5.27
N ASN A 145 -8.57 4.44 4.36
CA ASN A 145 -9.94 4.93 4.28
C ASN A 145 -10.79 3.94 3.50
N ILE A 146 -12.03 3.77 3.92
CA ILE A 146 -13.06 3.03 3.20
C ILE A 146 -13.89 4.08 2.45
N SER A 147 -14.00 3.94 1.14
CA SER A 147 -14.83 4.82 0.31
C SER A 147 -16.28 4.77 0.81
N SER A 148 -16.87 5.93 1.11
CA SER A 148 -18.28 6.02 1.50
C SER A 148 -19.25 5.69 0.36
N GLU A 149 -18.79 5.80 -0.89
CA GLU A 149 -19.60 5.55 -2.08
C GLU A 149 -19.63 4.07 -2.45
N THR A 150 -18.47 3.41 -2.40
CA THR A 150 -18.30 2.04 -2.91
C THR A 150 -18.09 1.01 -1.80
N GLY A 151 -17.76 1.44 -0.58
CA GLY A 151 -17.34 0.57 0.51
C GLY A 151 -15.96 -0.06 0.29
N ILE A 152 -15.27 0.24 -0.81
CA ILE A 152 -13.97 -0.33 -1.14
C ILE A 152 -12.86 0.38 -0.35
N PHE A 153 -11.90 -0.39 0.14
CA PHE A 153 -10.63 0.13 0.62
C PHE A 153 -9.47 -0.48 -0.17
N PHE A 154 -8.42 0.30 -0.32
CA PHE A 154 -7.12 -0.21 -0.73
C PHE A 154 -6.01 0.56 -0.02
N LEU A 155 -4.90 -0.12 0.25
CA LEU A 155 -3.69 0.47 0.83
C LEU A 155 -2.48 -0.09 0.08
N GLU A 156 -1.44 0.72 -0.06
CA GLU A 156 -0.14 0.25 -0.54
C GLU A 156 0.83 0.10 0.63
N ASP A 157 1.68 -0.91 0.56
CA ASP A 157 2.77 -1.13 1.51
C ASP A 157 4.03 -1.58 0.77
N VAL A 158 5.19 -1.39 1.40
CA VAL A 158 6.49 -1.82 0.87
C VAL A 158 7.27 -2.57 1.93
N VAL A 159 7.75 -3.76 1.59
CA VAL A 159 8.45 -4.64 2.52
C VAL A 159 9.77 -5.14 1.94
N TYR A 160 10.77 -5.27 2.80
CA TYR A 160 12.15 -5.57 2.40
C TYR A 160 12.55 -7.00 2.75
N ARG A 161 13.10 -7.72 1.76
CA ARG A 161 13.58 -9.12 1.89
C ARG A 161 12.56 -10.05 2.56
N THR A 162 11.28 -9.79 2.33
CA THR A 162 10.18 -10.55 2.90
C THR A 162 10.00 -11.86 2.15
N GLN A 163 9.85 -12.94 2.91
CA GLN A 163 9.53 -14.24 2.32
C GLN A 163 8.05 -14.27 1.91
N PRO A 164 7.68 -14.91 0.79
CA PRO A 164 6.28 -14.97 0.35
C PRO A 164 5.28 -15.44 1.41
N LYS A 165 5.68 -16.37 2.31
CA LYS A 165 4.83 -16.83 3.41
C LYS A 165 4.45 -15.71 4.38
N GLN A 166 5.36 -14.78 4.65
CA GLN A 166 5.12 -13.68 5.58
C GLN A 166 4.06 -12.71 5.03
N LEU A 167 3.87 -12.65 3.71
CA LEU A 167 2.81 -11.84 3.10
C LEU A 167 1.41 -12.38 3.44
N ALA A 168 1.28 -13.65 3.83
CA ALA A 168 0.02 -14.22 4.28
C ALA A 168 -0.36 -13.83 5.73
N GLU A 169 0.55 -13.21 6.48
CA GLU A 169 0.35 -12.90 7.91
C GLU A 169 -0.32 -11.54 8.16
N TYR A 170 -0.67 -10.79 7.10
CA TYR A 170 -1.47 -9.58 7.22
C TYR A 170 -2.86 -9.89 7.74
N THR A 171 -3.36 -9.13 8.71
CA THR A 171 -4.70 -9.34 9.28
C THR A 171 -5.48 -8.04 9.46
N ILE A 172 -6.81 -8.12 9.45
CA ILE A 172 -7.66 -7.01 9.90
C ILE A 172 -7.39 -6.78 11.39
N ASN A 173 -7.03 -5.55 11.74
CA ASN A 173 -6.95 -5.11 13.13
C ASN A 173 -8.30 -4.58 13.61
N SER A 174 -8.86 -3.63 12.86
CA SER A 174 -10.14 -3.00 13.19
C SER A 174 -10.79 -2.35 11.98
N ILE A 175 -12.12 -2.28 12.01
CA ILE A 175 -12.94 -1.51 11.08
C ILE A 175 -13.79 -0.57 11.92
N GLY A 176 -13.87 0.70 11.56
CA GLY A 176 -14.60 1.67 12.36
C GLY A 176 -14.70 3.05 11.73
N LEU A 177 -15.18 4.00 12.53
CA LEU A 177 -15.41 5.38 12.12
C LEU A 177 -14.44 6.30 12.87
N LYS A 178 -13.59 7.00 12.12
CA LYS A 178 -12.81 8.13 12.63
C LYS A 178 -13.72 9.35 12.65
N ILE A 179 -13.81 9.99 13.80
CA ILE A 179 -14.62 11.18 14.02
C ILE A 179 -13.70 12.31 14.48
N LYS A 180 -13.79 13.44 13.79
CA LYS A 180 -13.07 14.66 14.13
C LYS A 180 -14.06 15.68 14.69
N HIS A 181 -13.81 16.12 15.91
CA HIS A 181 -14.59 17.15 16.58
C HIS A 181 -13.75 18.39 16.81
N LYS A 182 -14.30 19.56 16.53
CA LYS A 182 -13.74 20.82 17.01
C LYS A 182 -14.47 21.25 18.27
N SER A 183 -13.70 21.46 19.33
CA SER A 183 -14.20 22.03 20.57
C SER A 183 -14.55 23.51 20.37
N SER A 184 -15.38 24.04 21.26
CA SER A 184 -15.67 25.48 21.34
C SER A 184 -14.42 26.35 21.57
N LEU A 185 -13.34 25.76 22.10
CA LEU A 185 -12.05 26.41 22.32
C LEU A 185 -11.09 26.27 21.11
N GLY A 186 -11.53 25.71 19.99
CA GLY A 186 -10.74 25.55 18.77
C GLY A 186 -9.87 24.28 18.70
N TYR A 187 -9.73 23.52 19.79
CA TYR A 187 -9.00 22.23 19.76
C TYR A 187 -9.72 21.18 18.93
N VAL A 188 -8.95 20.40 18.20
CA VAL A 188 -9.42 19.25 17.43
C VAL A 188 -9.22 17.97 18.23
N ARG A 189 -10.31 17.23 18.48
CA ARG A 189 -10.28 15.91 19.09
C ARG A 189 -10.59 14.85 18.03
N ASN A 190 -9.70 13.87 17.92
CA ASN A 190 -9.89 12.70 17.06
C ASN A 190 -10.36 11.51 17.92
N GLU A 191 -11.49 10.91 17.54
CA GLU A 191 -11.99 9.67 18.12
C GLU A 191 -12.03 8.59 17.05
N PHE A 192 -11.78 7.33 17.40
CA PHE A 192 -11.97 6.19 16.49
C PHE A 192 -12.93 5.19 17.12
N LYS A 193 -14.19 5.22 16.66
CA LYS A 193 -15.24 4.29 17.09
C LYS A 193 -15.13 2.99 16.32
N LYS A 194 -14.66 1.95 16.98
CA LYS A 194 -14.45 0.63 16.39
C LYS A 194 -15.77 -0.13 16.30
N PHE A 195 -16.09 -0.62 15.11
CA PHE A 195 -17.19 -1.55 14.88
C PHE A 195 -16.69 -2.97 15.13
N ILE A 196 -15.59 -3.31 14.45
CA ILE A 196 -14.87 -4.58 14.60
C ILE A 196 -13.48 -4.29 15.19
N ASN A 197 -13.02 -5.12 16.11
CA ASN A 197 -11.74 -4.93 16.78
C ASN A 197 -11.11 -6.27 17.20
N PHE A 198 -10.28 -6.83 16.31
CA PHE A 198 -9.46 -8.01 16.56
C PHE A 198 -8.17 -7.70 17.32
N ARG A 199 -7.75 -6.42 17.36
CA ARG A 199 -6.47 -5.96 17.94
C ARG A 199 -5.28 -6.65 17.25
N GLU A 200 -4.06 -6.44 17.75
CA GLU A 200 -2.82 -6.97 17.22
C GLU A 200 -2.85 -8.51 17.11
N LEU A 201 -3.06 -9.03 15.90
CA LEU A 201 -3.14 -10.46 15.60
C LEU A 201 -1.93 -10.89 14.78
N PHE A 202 -1.30 -11.97 15.24
CA PHE A 202 -0.19 -12.65 14.57
C PHE A 202 -0.42 -14.15 14.67
N PRO A 203 -0.01 -14.93 13.66
CA PRO A 203 -0.14 -16.36 13.74
C PRO A 203 0.77 -16.88 14.86
N LEU A 204 0.25 -17.78 15.70
CA LEU A 204 1.04 -18.50 16.68
C LEU A 204 2.09 -19.38 16.00
N GLN A 205 1.74 -19.90 14.82
CA GLN A 205 2.62 -20.70 14.01
C GLN A 205 2.28 -20.62 12.52
N VAL A 206 3.32 -20.72 11.70
CA VAL A 206 3.22 -20.85 10.24
C VAL A 206 3.90 -22.14 9.80
N ARG A 207 3.14 -23.11 9.28
CA ARG A 207 3.61 -24.44 8.87
C ARG A 207 3.41 -24.67 7.36
N GLY A 208 4.04 -25.73 6.84
CA GLY A 208 3.96 -26.12 5.42
C GLY A 208 5.01 -25.44 4.56
N SER A 209 5.01 -25.70 3.24
CA SER A 209 5.96 -25.13 2.29
C SER A 209 5.26 -24.62 1.04
N ILE A 210 5.83 -23.56 0.47
CA ILE A 210 5.39 -23.02 -0.81
C ILE A 210 6.22 -23.76 -1.88
N LYS A 211 5.59 -24.65 -2.66
CA LYS A 211 6.28 -25.38 -3.76
C LYS A 211 6.74 -24.40 -4.83
N ASN A 212 7.95 -24.44 -5.38
CA ASN A 212 8.39 -23.49 -6.44
C ASN A 212 7.78 -23.80 -7.83
N ILE A 213 6.45 -23.80 -7.93
CA ILE A 213 5.71 -23.94 -9.18
C ILE A 213 5.06 -22.58 -9.42
N ASN A 214 5.59 -21.85 -10.40
CA ASN A 214 5.07 -20.56 -10.82
C ASN A 214 4.60 -20.67 -12.27
N LEU A 215 3.59 -19.90 -12.63
CA LEU A 215 3.23 -19.71 -14.04
C LEU A 215 4.42 -19.09 -14.79
N LYS A 216 4.67 -19.55 -16.01
CA LYS A 216 5.73 -18.99 -16.87
C LYS A 216 5.45 -17.54 -17.27
N THR A 217 4.17 -17.19 -17.39
CA THR A 217 3.70 -15.86 -17.75
C THR A 217 2.66 -15.42 -16.72
N PRO A 218 2.82 -14.24 -16.10
CA PRO A 218 1.81 -13.72 -15.19
C PRO A 218 0.45 -13.57 -15.88
N GLN A 219 -0.62 -14.00 -15.20
CA GLN A 219 -2.01 -13.90 -15.65
C GLN A 219 -2.71 -12.71 -15.00
N ASN A 220 -3.77 -12.20 -15.64
CA ASN A 220 -4.57 -11.12 -15.06
C ASN A 220 -5.44 -11.68 -13.91
N ILE A 221 -5.49 -10.97 -12.78
CA ILE A 221 -6.32 -11.37 -11.63
C ILE A 221 -7.78 -11.54 -12.04
N LEU A 222 -8.32 -10.67 -12.92
CA LEU A 222 -9.73 -10.71 -13.33
C LEU A 222 -10.12 -12.02 -14.01
N ASP A 223 -9.18 -12.70 -14.68
CA ASP A 223 -9.43 -14.01 -15.30
C ASP A 223 -9.68 -15.08 -14.22
N HIS A 224 -8.90 -15.03 -13.14
CA HIS A 224 -9.04 -15.92 -11.99
C HIS A 224 -10.32 -15.67 -11.19
N ARG A 225 -10.79 -14.41 -11.11
CA ARG A 225 -11.94 -14.05 -10.26
C ARG A 225 -13.19 -14.86 -10.55
N THR A 226 -13.42 -15.25 -11.80
CA THR A 226 -14.55 -16.10 -12.20
C THR A 226 -14.57 -17.46 -11.51
N SER A 227 -13.40 -18.01 -11.17
CA SER A 227 -13.24 -19.28 -10.44
C SER A 227 -13.51 -19.18 -8.93
N LEU A 228 -13.71 -17.96 -8.42
CA LEU A 228 -14.08 -17.70 -7.02
C LEU A 228 -15.59 -17.77 -6.79
N LEU A 229 -16.38 -17.79 -7.86
CA LEU A 229 -17.82 -17.92 -7.78
C LEU A 229 -18.16 -19.27 -7.16
N ASN A 230 -18.88 -19.25 -6.04
CA ASN A 230 -19.23 -20.45 -5.29
C ASN A 230 -20.66 -20.35 -4.74
N GLU A 231 -21.40 -21.45 -4.84
CA GLU A 231 -22.75 -21.61 -4.28
C GLU A 231 -22.76 -22.10 -2.82
N GLY A 232 -21.58 -22.24 -2.20
CA GLY A 232 -21.44 -22.68 -0.83
C GLY A 232 -22.26 -21.89 0.20
N GLU A 233 -22.51 -22.52 1.33
CA GLU A 233 -23.31 -21.94 2.41
C GLU A 233 -22.71 -20.61 2.91
N ASN A 234 -23.59 -19.64 3.16
CA ASN A 234 -23.16 -18.37 3.72
C ASN A 234 -22.70 -18.59 5.15
N SER A 235 -21.52 -18.06 5.51
CA SER A 235 -21.11 -18.04 6.90
C SER A 235 -22.07 -17.20 7.74
N THR A 236 -22.26 -17.62 8.98
CA THR A 236 -23.10 -16.90 9.95
C THR A 236 -22.35 -15.67 10.44
N ALA A 237 -23.07 -14.56 10.57
CA ALA A 237 -22.50 -13.35 11.16
C ALA A 237 -22.18 -13.59 12.63
N TRP A 238 -20.98 -13.20 13.06
CA TRP A 238 -20.51 -13.44 14.42
C TRP A 238 -19.92 -12.18 15.03
N HIS A 239 -19.88 -12.11 16.36
CA HIS A 239 -19.32 -10.98 17.08
C HIS A 239 -17.88 -11.30 17.52
N PRO A 240 -16.86 -10.67 16.94
CA PRO A 240 -15.49 -11.05 17.22
C PRO A 240 -15.07 -10.63 18.63
N PRO A 241 -14.37 -11.52 19.37
CA PRO A 241 -13.69 -11.14 20.60
C PRO A 241 -12.52 -10.20 20.28
N ARG A 242 -11.97 -9.57 21.33
CA ARG A 242 -10.79 -8.70 21.20
C ARG A 242 -9.49 -9.44 20.93
N LEU A 243 -9.45 -10.75 21.18
CA LEU A 243 -8.27 -11.61 21.02
C LEU A 243 -8.72 -12.88 20.32
N VAL A 244 -8.00 -13.29 19.30
CA VAL A 244 -8.21 -14.52 18.53
C VAL A 244 -6.85 -15.18 18.35
N SER A 245 -6.75 -16.47 18.62
CA SER A 245 -5.52 -17.22 18.40
C SER A 245 -5.66 -18.03 17.12
N TYR A 246 -4.65 -18.00 16.27
CA TYR A 246 -4.69 -18.76 15.02
C TYR A 246 -3.32 -19.25 14.54
N GLU A 247 -3.35 -20.25 13.67
CA GLU A 247 -2.20 -20.78 12.93
C GLU A 247 -2.47 -20.74 11.43
N LEU A 248 -1.40 -20.65 10.64
CA LEU A 248 -1.44 -20.77 9.18
C LEU A 248 -0.75 -22.07 8.77
N GLN A 249 -1.44 -22.90 7.96
CA GLN A 249 -0.87 -24.09 7.36
C GLN A 249 -0.96 -24.01 5.84
N PHE A 250 0.19 -23.94 5.18
CA PHE A 250 0.28 -23.99 3.71
C PHE A 250 0.14 -25.44 3.22
N ASP A 251 -0.83 -25.66 2.34
CA ASP A 251 -1.11 -26.94 1.70
C ASP A 251 -1.40 -26.73 0.20
N GLY A 252 -0.37 -26.88 -0.63
CA GLY A 252 -0.48 -26.57 -2.06
C GLY A 252 -0.72 -25.08 -2.30
N ASP A 253 -1.86 -24.77 -2.93
CA ASP A 253 -2.33 -23.40 -3.19
C ASP A 253 -3.40 -22.94 -2.18
N ASP A 254 -3.66 -23.76 -1.16
CA ASP A 254 -4.52 -23.38 -0.04
C ASP A 254 -3.68 -23.00 1.19
N ILE A 255 -4.17 -22.02 1.93
CA ILE A 255 -3.67 -21.61 3.23
C ILE A 255 -4.78 -21.84 4.24
N ARG A 256 -4.63 -22.89 5.07
CA ARG A 256 -5.60 -23.20 6.11
C ARG A 256 -5.39 -22.30 7.33
N VAL A 257 -6.45 -21.61 7.73
CA VAL A 257 -6.52 -20.70 8.88
C VAL A 257 -7.19 -21.44 10.04
N LYS A 258 -6.37 -22.00 10.93
CA LYS A 258 -6.87 -22.72 12.12
C LYS A 258 -6.99 -21.75 13.28
N SER A 259 -8.20 -21.31 13.60
CA SER A 259 -8.46 -20.41 14.72
C SER A 259 -9.16 -21.12 15.88
N ASP A 260 -8.92 -20.68 17.11
CA ASP A 260 -9.66 -21.11 18.31
C ASP A 260 -11.18 -20.88 18.22
N MET A 261 -11.61 -19.86 17.46
CA MET A 261 -13.01 -19.48 17.28
C MET A 261 -13.70 -20.12 16.07
N ASN A 262 -13.01 -20.97 15.28
CA ASN A 262 -13.51 -21.46 14.00
C ASN A 262 -14.05 -20.33 13.07
N HIS A 263 -13.28 -19.25 12.94
CA HIS A 263 -13.57 -18.12 12.06
C HIS A 263 -12.28 -17.59 11.42
N SER A 264 -12.35 -17.02 10.22
CA SER A 264 -11.17 -16.58 9.45
C SER A 264 -11.30 -15.16 8.89
N GLU A 265 -12.34 -14.41 9.27
CA GLU A 265 -12.60 -13.05 8.76
C GLU A 265 -11.47 -12.06 9.06
N PHE A 266 -10.61 -12.33 10.06
CA PHE A 266 -9.45 -11.49 10.33
C PHE A 266 -8.29 -11.73 9.35
N ALA A 267 -8.18 -12.92 8.75
CA ALA A 267 -7.14 -13.25 7.76
C ALA A 267 -7.56 -12.78 6.36
N PRO A 268 -6.66 -12.74 5.37
CA PRO A 268 -7.05 -12.48 3.98
C PRO A 268 -7.99 -13.58 3.46
N SER A 269 -8.62 -13.32 2.32
CA SER A 269 -9.35 -14.32 1.55
C SER A 269 -8.46 -14.95 0.46
N ILE A 270 -7.62 -14.12 -0.17
CA ILE A 270 -6.77 -14.52 -1.29
C ILE A 270 -5.45 -13.74 -1.22
N LEU A 271 -4.35 -14.41 -1.56
CA LEU A 271 -3.05 -13.80 -1.79
C LEU A 271 -2.61 -14.08 -3.23
N TYR A 272 -2.49 -13.04 -4.04
CA TYR A 272 -1.90 -13.10 -5.36
C TYR A 272 -0.43 -12.68 -5.28
N LEU A 273 0.46 -13.47 -5.88
CA LEU A 273 1.89 -13.18 -5.97
C LEU A 273 2.31 -13.01 -7.43
N ASN A 274 3.12 -11.99 -7.66
CA ASN A 274 3.91 -11.80 -8.86
C ASN A 274 5.38 -11.71 -8.45
N ASN A 275 6.04 -12.85 -8.48
CA ASN A 275 7.45 -12.98 -8.11
C ASN A 275 8.34 -12.19 -9.06
N SER A 276 8.03 -12.20 -10.36
CA SER A 276 8.83 -11.51 -11.38
C SER A 276 8.85 -10.00 -11.18
N GLY A 277 7.70 -9.40 -10.88
CA GLY A 277 7.54 -7.97 -10.62
C GLY A 277 7.74 -7.57 -9.16
N ARG A 278 7.97 -8.53 -8.25
CA ARG A 278 7.96 -8.31 -6.79
C ARG A 278 6.72 -7.57 -6.30
N ARG A 279 5.55 -8.01 -6.75
CA ARG A 279 4.25 -7.44 -6.37
C ARG A 279 3.35 -8.48 -5.77
N ALA A 280 2.54 -8.09 -4.81
CA ALA A 280 1.48 -8.95 -4.28
C ALA A 280 0.19 -8.17 -4.11
N ASN A 281 -0.93 -8.87 -4.25
CA ASN A 281 -2.24 -8.37 -3.87
C ASN A 281 -2.81 -9.24 -2.76
N ILE A 282 -3.07 -8.62 -1.60
CA ILE A 282 -3.66 -9.24 -0.42
C ILE A 282 -5.12 -8.81 -0.37
N ASP A 283 -6.02 -9.71 -0.76
CA ASP A 283 -7.45 -9.44 -0.84
C ASP A 283 -8.17 -10.01 0.40
N PHE A 284 -8.79 -9.14 1.19
CA PHE A 284 -9.60 -9.51 2.37
C PHE A 284 -11.04 -9.91 2.04
N GLY A 285 -11.46 -9.72 0.79
CA GLY A 285 -12.78 -10.02 0.28
C GLY A 285 -13.80 -8.94 0.61
N VAL A 286 -15.08 -9.30 0.55
CA VAL A 286 -16.19 -8.43 0.92
C VAL A 286 -16.69 -8.80 2.30
N TYR A 287 -16.63 -7.86 3.24
CA TYR A 287 -17.23 -8.01 4.56
C TYR A 287 -18.64 -7.45 4.59
N GLN A 288 -19.55 -8.17 5.23
CA GLN A 288 -20.84 -7.63 5.65
C GLN A 288 -20.78 -7.37 7.15
N LEU A 289 -20.95 -6.11 7.54
CA LEU A 289 -21.05 -5.70 8.93
C LEU A 289 -22.51 -5.44 9.28
N GLN A 290 -23.00 -6.17 10.28
CA GLN A 290 -24.39 -6.10 10.71
C GLN A 290 -24.46 -5.57 12.14
N MET A 291 -25.38 -4.65 12.40
CA MET A 291 -25.66 -4.20 13.76
C MET A 291 -26.93 -4.88 14.28
N ASN A 292 -26.77 -5.75 15.28
CA ASN A 292 -27.89 -6.51 15.85
C ASN A 292 -28.84 -5.61 16.66
N GLY A 293 -30.12 -5.97 16.72
CA GLY A 293 -31.28 -5.13 17.09
C GLY A 293 -31.26 -4.35 18.41
N SER A 294 -30.27 -4.55 19.29
CA SER A 294 -30.03 -3.67 20.45
C SER A 294 -29.13 -2.47 20.14
N GLY A 295 -28.57 -2.36 18.92
CA GLY A 295 -27.76 -1.23 18.47
C GLY A 295 -26.37 -1.13 19.11
N ARG A 296 -25.94 -2.15 19.88
CA ARG A 296 -24.72 -2.08 20.71
C ARG A 296 -23.53 -2.89 20.22
N LYS A 297 -23.73 -3.87 19.35
CA LYS A 297 -22.66 -4.77 18.89
C LYS A 297 -22.74 -4.97 17.38
N TRP A 298 -21.59 -4.82 16.73
CA TRP A 298 -21.39 -5.17 15.34
C TRP A 298 -20.95 -6.62 15.22
N SER A 299 -21.54 -7.34 14.27
CA SER A 299 -21.09 -8.64 13.81
C SER A 299 -20.48 -8.53 12.42
N ILE A 300 -19.58 -9.45 12.10
CA ILE A 300 -18.91 -9.55 10.80
C ILE A 300 -19.16 -10.93 10.20
N LYS A 301 -19.23 -10.97 8.87
CA LYS A 301 -19.04 -12.18 8.07
C LYS A 301 -18.38 -11.81 6.75
N ARG A 302 -17.69 -12.76 6.12
CA ARG A 302 -17.21 -12.63 4.74
C ARG A 302 -18.30 -13.12 3.79
N LYS A 303 -18.63 -12.30 2.79
CA LYS A 303 -19.60 -12.64 1.75
C LYS A 303 -18.96 -13.61 0.75
N THR A 304 -19.70 -14.66 0.38
CA THR A 304 -19.34 -15.55 -0.73
C THR A 304 -19.69 -14.87 -2.05
N TYR A 305 -18.77 -14.90 -3.03
CA TYR A 305 -19.06 -14.42 -4.37
C TYR A 305 -19.99 -15.40 -5.08
N ARG A 306 -21.23 -15.00 -5.34
CA ARG A 306 -22.21 -15.81 -6.07
C ARG A 306 -22.30 -15.38 -7.52
N THR A 307 -22.11 -14.09 -7.77
CA THR A 307 -22.15 -13.48 -9.10
C THR A 307 -20.97 -12.55 -9.30
N SER A 308 -20.62 -12.24 -10.55
CA SER A 308 -19.60 -11.23 -10.88
C SER A 308 -19.94 -9.84 -10.34
N LYS A 309 -21.21 -9.54 -10.06
CA LYS A 309 -21.63 -8.28 -9.43
C LYS A 309 -21.25 -8.19 -7.95
N ASP A 310 -21.05 -9.32 -7.29
CA ASP A 310 -20.59 -9.34 -5.90
C ASP A 310 -19.09 -9.04 -5.78
N ASP A 311 -18.39 -9.13 -6.91
CA ASP A 311 -16.96 -8.93 -6.99
C ASP A 311 -16.60 -7.45 -7.24
N TYR A 312 -16.06 -6.83 -6.21
CA TYR A 312 -15.65 -5.44 -6.27
C TYR A 312 -14.37 -5.19 -7.09
N PHE A 313 -13.63 -6.23 -7.49
CA PHE A 313 -12.39 -6.08 -8.27
C PHE A 313 -12.63 -5.43 -9.62
N TYR A 314 -13.79 -5.64 -10.25
CA TYR A 314 -14.11 -4.97 -11.51
C TYR A 314 -14.14 -3.44 -11.34
N VAL A 315 -14.71 -2.95 -10.24
CA VAL A 315 -14.69 -1.51 -9.89
C VAL A 315 -13.28 -1.07 -9.51
N LEU A 316 -12.55 -1.86 -8.71
CA LEU A 316 -11.19 -1.50 -8.31
C LEU A 316 -10.23 -1.43 -9.52
N SER A 317 -10.45 -2.29 -10.52
CA SER A 317 -9.61 -2.39 -11.72
C SER A 317 -9.71 -1.20 -12.67
N SER A 318 -10.74 -0.35 -12.51
CA SER A 318 -10.80 0.91 -13.27
C SER A 318 -9.78 1.94 -12.78
N ASN A 319 -9.16 1.72 -11.61
CA ASN A 319 -8.10 2.58 -11.12
C ASN A 319 -6.75 2.23 -11.79
N ILE A 320 -6.39 3.03 -12.79
CA ILE A 320 -5.20 2.83 -13.63
C ILE A 320 -3.91 2.75 -12.80
N SER A 321 -3.81 3.47 -11.69
CA SER A 321 -2.59 3.45 -10.85
C SER A 321 -2.36 2.09 -10.19
N LEU A 322 -3.41 1.27 -10.04
CA LEU A 322 -3.35 -0.04 -9.40
C LEU A 322 -3.13 -1.19 -10.40
N ASN A 323 -3.18 -0.94 -11.71
CA ASN A 323 -3.08 -1.98 -12.74
C ASN A 323 -1.85 -2.88 -12.59
N ARG A 324 -0.74 -2.33 -12.09
CA ARG A 324 0.51 -3.06 -11.85
C ARG A 324 0.37 -4.23 -10.86
N TYR A 325 -0.67 -4.24 -10.03
CA TYR A 325 -0.96 -5.27 -9.02
C TYR A 325 -1.97 -6.33 -9.48
N PHE A 326 -2.60 -6.16 -10.66
CA PHE A 326 -3.61 -7.10 -11.17
C PHE A 326 -3.02 -8.20 -12.05
N TYR A 327 -1.76 -8.56 -11.82
CA TYR A 327 -1.10 -9.67 -12.48
C TYR A 327 -0.46 -10.58 -11.46
N TYR A 328 -0.57 -11.90 -11.64
CA TYR A 328 -0.04 -12.90 -10.72
C TYR A 328 0.60 -14.08 -11.47
N ASP A 329 1.65 -14.66 -10.90
CA ASP A 329 2.20 -15.95 -11.30
C ASP A 329 1.85 -17.08 -10.32
N ARG A 330 1.29 -16.72 -9.16
CA ARG A 330 0.72 -17.65 -8.18
C ARG A 330 -0.41 -17.03 -7.37
N VAL A 331 -1.36 -17.86 -6.98
CA VAL A 331 -2.48 -17.47 -6.12
C VAL A 331 -2.59 -18.45 -4.96
N PHE A 332 -2.94 -17.94 -3.78
CA PHE A 332 -3.29 -18.76 -2.62
C PHE A 332 -4.68 -18.40 -2.12
N ARG A 333 -5.49 -19.41 -1.84
CA ARG A 333 -6.81 -19.24 -1.23
C ARG A 333 -6.72 -19.51 0.27
N PHE A 334 -7.27 -18.61 1.07
CA PHE A 334 -7.38 -18.84 2.50
C PHE A 334 -8.64 -19.63 2.78
N ILE A 335 -8.47 -20.81 3.38
CA ILE A 335 -9.55 -21.72 3.76
C ILE A 335 -9.53 -21.93 5.27
N GLN A 336 -10.62 -22.42 5.83
CA GLN A 336 -10.73 -22.70 7.26
C GLN A 336 -10.28 -24.13 7.62
#